data_AF-A0AAV8WZI9-F1
#
_entry.id   AF-A0AAV8WZI9-F1
#
_cell.length_a   1.000
_cell.length_b   1.000
_cell.length_c   1.000
_cell.angle_alpha   90.00
_cell.angle_beta   90.00
_cell.angle_gamma   90.00
#
_symmetry.space_group_name_H-M   'P 1'
#
loop_
_entity.id
_entity.type
_entity.pdbx_description
1 polymer ?
#
loop_
_entity_poly.entity_id
_entity_poly.type
_entity_poly.pdbx_seq_one_letter_code
_entity_poly.pdbx_strand_id
1 'polypeptide(L)'
;MVHGLPKPLAEGYLTIEIFQKNPQYLLSINVPEKNKTYRILIGLMQKNRRIHNLPELPLGFVVYRLINSAQIGERLSQDFLTSRKPIYARHLETTKQITGHIDLSNGNYCIIPFTEDTKSSCDFLLRIYSEVEFNVEEYDEEIGMISNDKNLSITYNTASPDNAIKEVFKNFAGKDEQISWVELKKILDLLLTREKQEFSKEVCRSMVAMMDTDRSGKLNFHEFYELWEKIGKWRGVFRTNDLNLTNTISGPELREALKAANIKVNNRILNMLILRYGNENGELEMEDFLHCCIKLAAMIQLYESGSYRKEKADDWIIDTVYS
;
A
#
# COMPACT_ATOMS: atom_id res chain seq x y z
N MET A 1 10.61 -6.50 -2.25
CA MET A 1 11.68 -5.68 -1.66
C MET A 1 11.06 -4.82 -0.59
N VAL A 2 11.39 -5.05 0.68
CA VAL A 2 10.95 -4.15 1.74
C VAL A 2 12.14 -3.31 2.14
N HIS A 3 12.04 -2.01 1.97
CA HIS A 3 13.12 -1.07 2.26
C HIS A 3 13.31 -0.97 3.77
N GLY A 4 14.51 -1.27 4.25
CA GLY A 4 14.95 -0.79 5.55
C GLY A 4 15.24 0.70 5.43
N LEU A 5 14.77 1.49 6.38
CA LEU A 5 14.94 2.93 6.51
C LEU A 5 15.58 3.23 7.89
N PRO A 6 16.30 4.34 8.09
CA PRO A 6 17.11 4.59 9.28
C PRO A 6 16.36 4.71 10.59
N LYS A 7 17.10 4.38 11.66
CA LYS A 7 16.76 4.62 13.06
C LYS A 7 16.64 6.12 13.34
N PRO A 8 15.86 6.52 14.35
CA PRO A 8 16.05 7.80 15.01
C PRO A 8 17.48 7.98 15.54
N LEU A 9 18.19 8.96 14.98
CA LEU A 9 19.31 9.63 15.65
C LEU A 9 18.72 10.49 16.77
N ALA A 10 19.40 10.56 17.90
CA ALA A 10 18.90 11.19 19.13
C ALA A 10 18.70 12.72 19.05
N GLU A 11 18.82 13.36 17.90
CA GLU A 11 18.77 14.83 17.77
C GLU A 11 18.17 15.31 16.42
N GLY A 12 17.06 14.74 15.94
CA GLY A 12 16.41 15.27 14.73
C GLY A 12 14.97 14.84 14.52
N TYR A 13 14.07 15.82 14.41
CA TYR A 13 12.63 15.65 14.14
C TYR A 13 12.32 14.95 12.80
N LEU A 14 13.27 14.88 11.86
CA LEU A 14 13.16 14.20 10.56
C LEU A 14 13.29 12.66 10.62
N THR A 15 13.55 12.07 11.80
CA THR A 15 14.04 10.68 11.89
C THR A 15 13.02 9.62 12.31
N ILE A 16 11.96 9.97 13.04
CA ILE A 16 10.90 9.01 13.44
C ILE A 16 9.90 8.77 12.31
N GLU A 17 9.57 9.82 11.55
CA GLU A 17 8.65 9.76 10.42
C GLU A 17 9.14 8.81 9.31
N ILE A 18 10.45 8.76 9.11
CA ILE A 18 11.10 7.81 8.20
C ILE A 18 11.18 6.43 8.86
N PHE A 19 11.54 6.37 10.14
CA PHE A 19 11.69 5.12 10.86
C PHE A 19 10.40 4.29 10.96
N GLN A 20 9.24 4.94 11.17
CA GLN A 20 7.94 4.24 11.22
C GLN A 20 7.60 3.50 9.93
N LYS A 21 8.20 3.92 8.79
CA LYS A 21 8.01 3.30 7.48
C LYS A 21 8.78 1.98 7.31
N ASN A 22 9.63 1.59 8.26
CA ASN A 22 10.26 0.27 8.29
C ASN A 22 9.24 -0.85 8.51
N PRO A 23 9.39 -2.03 7.88
CA PRO A 23 8.57 -3.19 8.21
C PRO A 23 8.56 -3.46 9.70
N GLN A 24 7.41 -3.86 10.21
CA GLN A 24 7.20 -4.15 11.63
C GLN A 24 6.74 -5.59 11.76
N TYR A 25 7.15 -6.28 12.82
CA TYR A 25 6.79 -7.68 13.05
C TYR A 25 6.26 -7.85 14.47
N LEU A 26 5.08 -8.45 14.59
CA LEU A 26 4.44 -8.73 15.87
C LEU A 26 4.90 -10.09 16.37
N LEU A 27 5.65 -10.09 17.47
CA LEU A 27 6.01 -11.28 18.21
C LEU A 27 5.09 -11.43 19.41
N SER A 28 4.33 -12.52 19.45
CA SER A 28 3.38 -12.83 20.52
C SER A 28 3.83 -14.08 21.27
N ILE A 29 4.13 -13.93 22.55
CA ILE A 29 4.53 -15.03 23.45
C ILE A 29 3.35 -15.31 24.37
N ASN A 30 2.65 -16.41 24.14
CA ASN A 30 1.47 -16.80 24.91
C ASN A 30 1.72 -18.08 25.71
N VAL A 31 2.35 -17.92 26.86
CA VAL A 31 2.71 -19.02 27.78
C VAL A 31 1.98 -18.89 29.12
N PRO A 32 1.58 -19.99 29.78
CA PRO A 32 0.79 -19.93 31.02
C PRO A 32 1.46 -19.12 32.14
N GLU A 33 2.78 -19.22 32.28
CA GLU A 33 3.56 -18.52 33.31
C GLU A 33 3.85 -17.07 32.91
N LYS A 34 2.97 -16.14 33.33
CA LYS A 34 3.05 -14.73 32.92
C LYS A 34 4.28 -13.96 33.42
N ASN A 35 4.81 -14.33 34.58
CA ASN A 35 5.89 -13.58 35.25
C ASN A 35 7.30 -14.09 34.92
N LYS A 36 7.41 -15.24 34.25
CA LYS A 36 8.68 -15.79 33.82
C LYS A 36 9.14 -15.14 32.53
N THR A 37 10.44 -14.94 32.39
CA THR A 37 11.07 -14.51 31.14
C THR A 37 11.72 -15.70 30.43
N TYR A 38 11.74 -15.62 29.10
CA TYR A 38 12.27 -16.65 28.22
C TYR A 38 13.28 -16.02 27.27
N ARG A 39 14.38 -16.75 27.02
CA ARG A 39 15.43 -16.28 26.14
C ARG A 39 14.96 -16.36 24.69
N ILE A 40 14.92 -15.21 24.02
CA ILE A 40 14.60 -15.08 22.61
C ILE A 40 15.86 -14.67 21.86
N LEU A 41 16.16 -15.41 20.79
CA LEU A 41 17.21 -15.08 19.83
C LEU A 41 16.58 -14.47 18.59
N ILE A 42 17.02 -13.27 18.22
CA ILE A 42 16.55 -12.57 17.01
C ILE A 42 17.74 -12.42 16.06
N GLY A 43 17.67 -13.04 14.89
CA GLY A 43 18.66 -12.92 13.83
C GLY A 43 18.13 -12.13 12.64
N LEU A 44 18.87 -11.11 12.20
CA LEU A 44 18.54 -10.30 11.02
C LEU A 44 19.67 -10.43 10.00
N MET A 45 19.35 -10.90 8.79
CA MET A 45 20.32 -11.16 7.72
C MET A 45 19.93 -10.47 6.42
N GLN A 46 20.88 -9.78 5.77
CA GLN A 46 20.71 -9.23 4.42
C GLN A 46 20.84 -10.31 3.34
N LYS A 47 19.99 -10.24 2.31
CA LYS A 47 19.91 -11.21 1.20
C LYS A 47 20.48 -10.61 -0.09
N ASN A 48 20.89 -11.50 -1.00
CA ASN A 48 21.19 -11.24 -2.42
C ASN A 48 22.31 -10.23 -2.75
N ARG A 49 22.94 -9.59 -1.76
CA ARG A 49 23.95 -8.55 -2.02
C ARG A 49 25.18 -9.03 -2.79
N ARG A 50 25.69 -10.23 -2.44
CA ARG A 50 26.84 -10.84 -3.16
C ARG A 50 26.53 -11.17 -4.61
N ILE A 51 25.30 -11.61 -4.90
CA ILE A 51 24.88 -11.96 -6.26
C ILE A 51 24.83 -10.70 -7.14
N HIS A 52 24.52 -9.56 -6.53
CA HIS A 52 24.48 -8.25 -7.21
C HIS A 52 25.76 -7.41 -7.03
N ASN A 53 26.85 -7.97 -6.47
CA ASN A 53 28.09 -7.25 -6.17
C ASN A 53 27.89 -5.96 -5.35
N LEU A 54 26.88 -5.93 -4.47
CA LEU A 54 26.59 -4.79 -3.60
C LEU A 54 27.32 -4.92 -2.25
N PRO A 55 27.82 -3.80 -1.67
CA PRO A 55 28.47 -3.81 -0.36
C PRO A 55 27.46 -4.14 0.74
N GLU A 56 27.91 -4.75 1.85
CA GLU A 56 27.07 -5.00 3.02
C GLU A 56 26.55 -3.69 3.62
N LEU A 57 25.28 -3.66 4.02
CA LEU A 57 24.69 -2.52 4.71
C LEU A 57 24.85 -2.67 6.24
N PRO A 58 24.93 -1.54 6.97
CA PRO A 58 24.79 -1.53 8.41
C PRO A 58 23.35 -1.91 8.78
N LEU A 59 23.18 -3.03 9.49
CA LEU A 59 21.86 -3.52 9.92
C LEU A 59 21.67 -3.30 11.41
N GLY A 60 20.44 -3.00 11.82
CA GLY A 60 20.01 -2.91 13.21
C GLY A 60 18.56 -3.34 13.38
N PHE A 61 18.14 -3.57 14.61
CA PHE A 61 16.73 -3.73 14.94
C PHE A 61 16.42 -3.29 16.36
N VAL A 62 15.18 -2.87 16.61
CA VAL A 62 14.68 -2.55 17.94
C VAL A 62 13.46 -3.38 18.28
N VAL A 63 13.21 -3.58 19.57
CA VAL A 63 12.04 -4.30 20.08
C VAL A 63 11.27 -3.38 21.04
N TYR A 64 9.98 -3.22 20.81
CA TYR A 64 9.04 -2.50 21.67
C TYR A 64 8.08 -3.47 22.35
N ARG A 65 7.72 -3.20 23.61
CA ARG A 65 6.63 -3.91 24.29
C ARG A 65 5.30 -3.24 23.99
N LEU A 66 4.31 -4.03 23.57
CA LEU A 66 2.94 -3.59 23.37
C LEU A 66 2.14 -3.91 24.63
N ILE A 67 1.59 -2.88 25.27
CA ILE A 67 0.96 -3.01 26.60
C ILE A 67 -0.57 -2.99 26.48
N ASN A 68 -1.11 -2.39 25.42
CA ASN A 68 -2.54 -2.25 25.22
C ASN A 68 -2.99 -3.10 24.02
N SER A 69 -4.08 -3.84 24.16
CA SER A 69 -4.70 -4.61 23.06
C SER A 69 -5.22 -3.71 21.94
N ALA A 70 -5.51 -2.44 22.21
CA ALA A 70 -5.81 -1.44 21.18
C ALA A 70 -4.59 -1.10 20.29
N GLN A 71 -3.39 -1.59 20.63
CA GLN A 71 -2.16 -1.47 19.85
C GLN A 71 -1.89 -2.77 19.08
N ILE A 72 -2.91 -3.54 18.75
CA ILE A 72 -2.82 -4.79 17.98
C ILE A 72 -3.78 -4.63 16.80
N GLY A 73 -3.25 -4.67 15.58
CA GLY A 73 -4.01 -4.57 14.33
C GLY A 73 -3.69 -3.34 13.47
N GLU A 74 -2.92 -2.39 14.00
CA GLU A 74 -2.44 -1.23 13.23
C GLU A 74 -0.95 -0.95 13.51
N ARG A 75 -0.22 -0.62 12.46
CA ARG A 75 1.21 -0.29 12.50
C ARG A 75 1.50 0.78 13.55
N LEU A 76 2.66 0.69 14.23
CA LEU A 76 3.00 1.66 15.29
C LEU A 76 3.11 3.07 14.73
N SER A 77 2.36 4.00 15.33
CA SER A 77 2.33 5.41 14.95
C SER A 77 3.58 6.17 15.39
N GLN A 78 3.84 7.29 14.73
CA GLN A 78 4.88 8.25 15.13
C GLN A 78 4.76 8.66 16.60
N ASP A 79 3.55 8.91 17.10
CA ASP A 79 3.31 9.28 18.49
C ASP A 79 3.74 8.17 19.46
N PHE A 80 3.46 6.90 19.12
CA PHE A 80 3.91 5.77 19.92
C PHE A 80 5.44 5.69 19.95
N LEU A 81 6.08 5.78 18.78
CA LEU A 81 7.53 5.66 18.66
C LEU A 81 8.29 6.82 19.33
N THR A 82 7.67 8.00 19.39
CA THR A 82 8.21 9.18 20.07
C THR A 82 8.03 9.10 21.59
N SER A 83 6.89 8.61 22.05
CA SER A 83 6.55 8.57 23.48
C SER A 83 7.12 7.37 24.23
N ARG A 84 7.55 6.31 23.53
CA ARG A 84 8.03 5.07 24.14
C ARG A 84 9.47 4.76 23.77
N LYS A 85 10.21 4.23 24.73
CA LYS A 85 11.54 3.68 24.49
C LYS A 85 11.45 2.19 24.13
N PRO A 86 12.29 1.71 23.20
CA PRO A 86 12.40 0.29 22.95
C PRO A 86 12.92 -0.41 24.21
N ILE A 87 12.46 -1.63 24.45
CA ILE A 87 12.95 -2.48 25.54
C ILE A 87 14.28 -3.14 25.18
N TYR A 88 14.64 -3.15 23.89
CA TYR A 88 15.90 -3.66 23.38
C TYR A 88 16.26 -2.99 22.07
N ALA A 89 17.56 -2.79 21.85
CA ALA A 89 18.10 -2.29 20.59
C ALA A 89 19.38 -3.04 20.25
N ARG A 90 19.42 -3.62 19.05
CA ARG A 90 20.67 -4.06 18.41
C ARG A 90 21.17 -2.91 17.54
N HIS A 91 22.36 -2.41 17.87
CA HIS A 91 22.99 -1.30 17.15
C HIS A 91 23.44 -1.71 15.75
N LEU A 92 23.66 -0.70 14.91
CA LEU A 92 24.08 -0.87 13.53
C LEU A 92 25.46 -1.53 13.46
N GLU A 93 25.55 -2.61 12.70
CA GLU A 93 26.82 -3.27 12.37
C GLU A 93 26.81 -3.63 10.88
N THR A 94 27.88 -3.27 10.17
CA THR A 94 28.07 -3.57 8.74
C THR A 94 28.54 -5.01 8.59
N THR A 95 27.59 -5.94 8.68
CA THR A 95 27.83 -7.38 8.57
C THR A 95 26.67 -8.06 7.85
N LYS A 96 26.92 -9.19 7.18
CA LYS A 96 25.87 -10.00 6.54
C LYS A 96 24.70 -10.35 7.48
N GLN A 97 24.97 -10.59 8.77
CA GLN A 97 23.95 -10.93 9.74
C GLN A 97 24.32 -10.40 11.13
N ILE A 98 23.34 -9.81 11.79
CA ILE A 98 23.39 -9.49 13.21
C ILE A 98 22.47 -10.41 14.00
N THR A 99 22.82 -10.65 15.26
CA THR A 99 22.00 -11.43 16.18
C THR A 99 21.89 -10.70 17.51
N GLY A 100 20.68 -10.61 18.05
CA GLY A 100 20.42 -10.10 19.38
C GLY A 100 19.78 -11.17 20.25
N HIS A 101 20.04 -11.07 21.54
CA HIS A 101 19.50 -11.99 22.53
C HIS A 101 18.79 -11.17 23.61
N ILE A 102 17.56 -11.54 23.95
CA ILE A 102 16.68 -10.77 24.83
C ILE A 102 15.82 -11.70 25.66
N ASP A 103 15.61 -11.37 26.93
CA ASP A 103 14.71 -12.12 27.81
C ASP A 103 13.34 -11.45 27.83
N LEU A 104 12.31 -12.14 27.33
CA LEU A 104 10.95 -11.62 27.19
C LEU A 104 9.96 -12.42 28.04
N SER A 105 9.02 -11.73 28.68
CA SER A 105 7.92 -12.38 29.39
C SER A 105 6.73 -12.64 28.46
N ASN A 106 5.67 -13.25 28.99
CA ASN A 106 4.41 -13.34 28.25
C ASN A 106 3.97 -11.92 27.81
N GLY A 107 3.61 -11.79 26.53
CA GLY A 107 3.08 -10.55 25.97
C GLY A 107 3.33 -10.41 24.48
N ASN A 108 3.02 -9.22 23.99
CA ASN A 108 3.15 -8.84 22.59
C ASN A 108 4.29 -7.81 22.42
N TYR A 109 5.05 -7.99 21.36
CA TYR A 109 6.25 -7.21 21.09
C TYR A 109 6.30 -6.83 19.61
N CYS A 110 6.73 -5.62 19.30
CA CYS A 110 6.95 -5.19 17.92
C CYS A 110 8.45 -5.10 17.64
N ILE A 111 8.90 -5.81 16.61
CA ILE A 111 10.28 -5.81 16.14
C ILE A 111 10.34 -4.96 14.88
N ILE A 112 11.23 -3.96 14.88
CA ILE A 112 11.44 -3.07 13.74
C ILE A 112 12.91 -3.18 13.29
N PRO A 113 13.22 -3.93 12.22
CA PRO A 113 14.51 -3.88 11.55
C PRO A 113 14.72 -2.54 10.84
N PHE A 114 15.96 -2.09 10.75
CA PHE A 114 16.33 -0.83 10.11
C PHE A 114 17.78 -0.87 9.58
N THR A 115 18.11 0.06 8.67
CA THR A 115 19.47 0.28 8.11
C THR A 115 19.74 1.77 8.06
N GLU A 116 21.00 2.20 8.09
CA GLU A 116 21.35 3.65 8.07
C GLU A 116 20.99 4.36 6.75
N ASP A 117 21.08 3.66 5.63
CA ASP A 117 20.94 4.27 4.31
C ASP A 117 19.49 4.23 3.80
N THR A 118 18.86 5.40 3.63
CA THR A 118 17.52 5.57 3.05
C THR A 118 17.44 5.25 1.56
N LYS A 119 18.58 5.29 0.86
CA LYS A 119 18.63 5.16 -0.61
C LYS A 119 18.93 3.74 -1.06
N SER A 120 19.36 2.87 -0.15
CA SER A 120 19.67 1.48 -0.47
C SER A 120 18.48 0.56 -0.20
N SER A 121 18.00 -0.12 -1.25
CA SER A 121 17.08 -1.24 -1.09
C SER A 121 17.83 -2.49 -0.56
N CYS A 122 17.19 -3.22 0.34
CA CYS A 122 17.76 -4.45 0.89
C CYS A 122 16.68 -5.45 1.23
N ASP A 123 16.71 -6.61 0.58
CA ASP A 123 15.97 -7.76 1.06
C ASP A 123 16.64 -8.30 2.32
N PHE A 124 15.83 -8.75 3.29
CA PHE A 124 16.34 -9.34 4.52
C PHE A 124 15.55 -10.59 4.92
N LEU A 125 16.10 -11.32 5.90
CA LEU A 125 15.48 -12.45 6.56
C LEU A 125 15.57 -12.22 8.07
N LEU A 126 14.39 -12.10 8.71
CA LEU A 126 14.24 -12.09 10.16
C LEU A 126 13.98 -13.52 10.65
N ARG A 127 14.76 -13.98 11.63
CA ARG A 127 14.62 -15.30 12.26
C ARG A 127 14.50 -15.13 13.76
N ILE A 128 13.52 -15.80 14.35
CA ILE A 128 13.27 -15.77 15.79
C ILE A 128 13.36 -17.19 16.31
N TYR A 129 14.12 -17.39 17.38
CA TYR A 129 14.24 -18.65 18.08
C TYR A 129 13.90 -18.45 19.54
N SER A 130 13.19 -19.41 20.11
CA SER A 130 12.75 -19.41 21.50
C SER A 130 12.65 -20.84 21.98
N GLU A 131 12.81 -21.05 23.28
CA GLU A 131 12.52 -22.33 23.94
C GLU A 131 11.02 -22.54 24.20
N VAL A 132 10.22 -21.49 24.06
CA VAL A 132 8.76 -21.53 24.21
C VAL A 132 8.05 -21.25 22.90
N GLU A 133 6.80 -21.67 22.81
CA GLU A 133 5.93 -21.34 21.69
C GLU A 133 5.71 -19.83 21.58
N PHE A 134 5.72 -19.35 20.34
CA PHE A 134 5.44 -17.97 19.98
C PHE A 134 4.78 -17.91 18.61
N ASN A 135 4.06 -16.83 18.35
CA ASN A 135 3.61 -16.47 17.00
C ASN A 135 4.38 -15.25 16.51
N VAL A 136 4.73 -15.24 15.23
CA VAL A 136 5.32 -14.06 14.56
C VAL A 136 4.58 -13.82 13.27
N GLU A 137 4.12 -12.58 13.10
CA GLU A 137 3.47 -12.12 11.87
C GLU A 137 3.94 -10.73 11.48
N GLU A 138 3.70 -10.35 10.23
CA GLU A 138 3.94 -8.98 9.80
C GLU A 138 2.91 -8.05 10.46
N TYR A 139 3.40 -6.99 11.08
CA TYR A 139 2.58 -6.03 11.82
C TYR A 139 2.27 -4.82 10.96
N ASP A 140 1.25 -4.95 10.13
CA ASP A 140 0.89 -3.96 9.12
C ASP A 140 -0.64 -3.76 9.04
N GLU A 141 -1.07 -2.83 8.19
CA GLU A 141 -2.49 -2.51 8.00
C GLU A 141 -3.25 -3.64 7.28
N GLU A 142 -4.49 -3.90 7.71
CA GLU A 142 -5.41 -4.71 6.92
C GLU A 142 -5.77 -4.00 5.60
N ILE A 143 -5.93 -4.79 4.54
CA ILE A 143 -6.41 -4.25 3.26
C ILE A 143 -7.89 -3.91 3.35
N GLY A 144 -8.26 -2.77 2.79
CA GLY A 144 -9.65 -2.38 2.63
C GLY A 144 -9.79 -0.94 2.16
N MET A 145 -11.03 -0.53 1.92
CA MET A 145 -11.34 0.88 1.69
C MET A 145 -11.48 1.60 3.03
N ILE A 146 -10.94 2.81 3.16
CA ILE A 146 -11.22 3.67 4.32
C ILE A 146 -12.66 4.15 4.19
N SER A 147 -13.54 3.50 4.94
CA SER A 147 -14.95 3.88 5.06
C SER A 147 -15.07 5.19 5.84
N ASN A 148 -14.96 6.32 5.15
CA ASN A 148 -15.74 7.48 5.57
C ASN A 148 -17.16 7.21 5.08
N ASP A 149 -18.03 6.90 6.03
CA ASP A 149 -19.46 6.67 5.87
C ASP A 149 -20.09 7.35 4.64
N LYS A 150 -20.75 6.51 3.82
CA LYS A 150 -21.91 6.86 2.97
C LYS A 150 -21.70 7.84 1.81
N ASN A 151 -20.91 7.50 0.78
CA ASN A 151 -21.12 8.01 -0.60
C ASN A 151 -20.30 7.24 -1.68
N LEU A 152 -20.34 5.90 -1.69
CA LEU A 152 -20.14 5.12 -2.93
C LEU A 152 -21.44 4.41 -3.37
N SER A 153 -22.51 4.59 -2.59
CA SER A 153 -23.87 4.63 -3.11
C SER A 153 -24.22 6.11 -3.22
N ILE A 154 -23.85 6.76 -4.32
CA ILE A 154 -24.49 8.03 -4.66
C ILE A 154 -25.88 7.63 -5.14
N THR A 155 -26.82 7.58 -4.20
CA THR A 155 -28.24 7.76 -4.57
C THR A 155 -28.29 9.11 -5.27
N TYR A 156 -28.70 9.13 -6.55
CA TYR A 156 -28.80 10.32 -7.37
C TYR A 156 -29.61 11.44 -6.68
N ASN A 157 -28.96 12.26 -5.86
CA ASN A 157 -29.51 13.51 -5.39
C ASN A 157 -29.13 14.56 -6.41
N THR A 158 -30.06 14.77 -7.34
CA THR A 158 -30.07 15.78 -8.38
C THR A 158 -29.93 17.18 -7.80
N ALA A 159 -28.71 17.65 -7.54
CA ALA A 159 -28.41 19.07 -7.38
C ALA A 159 -26.89 19.37 -7.40
N SER A 160 -26.40 19.80 -8.58
CA SER A 160 -25.43 20.90 -8.69
C SER A 160 -23.94 20.62 -8.36
N PRO A 161 -23.31 19.62 -9.01
CA PRO A 161 -22.18 19.89 -9.94
C PRO A 161 -22.27 19.13 -11.29
N ASP A 162 -23.33 18.34 -11.49
CA ASP A 162 -23.42 17.28 -12.50
C ASP A 162 -23.55 17.71 -13.96
N ASN A 163 -23.91 18.97 -14.27
CA ASN A 163 -24.25 19.34 -15.65
C ASN A 163 -23.04 19.32 -16.58
N ALA A 164 -21.87 19.75 -16.10
CA ALA A 164 -20.65 19.72 -16.91
C ALA A 164 -20.22 18.27 -17.24
N ILE A 165 -20.31 17.36 -16.26
CA ILE A 165 -19.98 15.93 -16.47
C ILE A 165 -21.01 15.30 -17.41
N LYS A 166 -22.29 15.64 -17.28
CA LYS A 166 -23.34 15.22 -18.22
C LYS A 166 -23.10 15.74 -19.63
N GLU A 167 -22.63 16.98 -19.78
CA GLU A 167 -22.29 17.54 -21.08
C GLU A 167 -21.08 16.82 -21.69
N VAL A 168 -20.03 16.56 -20.91
CA VAL A 168 -18.91 15.73 -21.37
C VAL A 168 -19.42 14.34 -21.79
N PHE A 169 -20.22 13.68 -20.97
CA PHE A 169 -20.79 12.39 -21.32
C PHE A 169 -21.56 12.44 -22.64
N LYS A 170 -22.48 13.39 -22.80
CA LYS A 170 -23.28 13.55 -24.03
C LYS A 170 -22.44 13.88 -25.27
N ASN A 171 -21.35 14.62 -25.10
CA ASN A 171 -20.48 15.01 -26.21
C ASN A 171 -19.62 13.86 -26.73
N PHE A 172 -19.33 12.86 -25.87
CA PHE A 172 -18.45 11.75 -26.21
C PHE A 172 -19.18 10.41 -26.35
N ALA A 173 -20.33 10.24 -25.71
CA ALA A 173 -21.15 9.06 -25.86
C ALA A 173 -21.66 8.94 -27.31
N GLY A 174 -21.59 7.74 -27.85
CA GLY A 174 -22.09 7.44 -29.18
C GLY A 174 -23.61 7.43 -29.25
N LYS A 175 -24.14 6.92 -30.37
CA LYS A 175 -25.60 6.75 -30.57
C LYS A 175 -26.25 5.78 -29.59
N ASP A 176 -25.44 4.94 -28.97
CA ASP A 176 -25.79 3.97 -27.93
C ASP A 176 -25.86 4.59 -26.53
N GLU A 177 -25.57 5.89 -26.40
CA GLU A 177 -25.60 6.61 -25.12
C GLU A 177 -24.70 5.96 -24.05
N GLN A 178 -23.59 5.38 -24.49
CA GLN A 178 -22.57 4.77 -23.64
C GLN A 178 -21.17 5.23 -24.08
N ILE A 179 -20.20 5.08 -23.18
CA ILE A 179 -18.79 5.42 -23.44
C ILE A 179 -17.97 4.14 -23.55
N SER A 180 -17.41 3.91 -24.71
CA SER A 180 -16.41 2.87 -24.96
C SER A 180 -15.01 3.28 -24.51
N TRP A 181 -14.07 2.34 -24.44
CA TRP A 181 -12.66 2.64 -24.13
C TRP A 181 -12.02 3.63 -25.11
N VAL A 182 -12.49 3.68 -26.37
CA VAL A 182 -11.99 4.62 -27.40
C VAL A 182 -12.41 6.04 -27.07
N GLU A 183 -13.67 6.21 -26.66
CA GLU A 183 -14.21 7.51 -26.24
C GLU A 183 -13.60 7.95 -24.91
N LEU A 184 -13.46 7.02 -23.96
CA LEU A 184 -12.79 7.27 -22.69
C LEU A 184 -11.34 7.74 -22.91
N LYS A 185 -10.56 7.10 -23.80
CA LYS A 185 -9.19 7.54 -24.10
C LYS A 185 -9.16 9.00 -24.55
N LYS A 186 -10.03 9.39 -25.49
CA LYS A 186 -10.10 10.79 -25.97
C LYS A 186 -10.42 11.75 -24.83
N ILE A 187 -11.35 11.37 -23.95
CA ILE A 187 -11.73 12.17 -22.79
C ILE A 187 -10.51 12.36 -21.85
N LEU A 188 -9.80 11.27 -21.53
CA LEU A 188 -8.65 11.30 -20.62
C LEU A 188 -7.48 12.08 -21.22
N ASP A 189 -7.16 11.87 -22.49
CA ASP A 189 -6.11 12.60 -23.20
C ASP A 189 -6.39 14.12 -23.20
N LEU A 190 -7.66 14.53 -23.33
CA LEU A 190 -8.08 15.93 -23.24
C LEU A 190 -8.02 16.48 -21.81
N LEU A 191 -8.42 15.68 -20.82
CA LEU A 191 -8.40 16.07 -19.41
C LEU A 191 -6.98 16.22 -18.86
N LEU A 192 -6.04 15.46 -19.43
CA LEU A 192 -4.65 15.33 -18.98
C LEU A 192 -3.65 15.85 -20.02
N THR A 193 -4.11 16.64 -21.00
CA THR A 193 -3.24 17.26 -22.01
C THR A 193 -2.17 18.15 -21.38
N ARG A 194 -2.49 18.83 -20.27
CA ARG A 194 -1.53 19.70 -19.55
C ARG A 194 -0.38 18.90 -18.92
N GLU A 195 -0.66 17.68 -18.51
CA GLU A 195 0.30 16.73 -17.96
C GLU A 195 1.11 16.01 -19.03
N LYS A 196 0.82 16.24 -20.33
CA LYS A 196 1.45 15.54 -21.47
C LYS A 196 1.43 14.01 -21.34
N GLN A 197 0.40 13.50 -20.66
CA GLN A 197 0.17 12.08 -20.49
C GLN A 197 -0.69 11.57 -21.64
N GLU A 198 -0.28 10.45 -22.25
CA GLU A 198 -1.04 9.78 -23.29
C GLU A 198 -1.47 8.42 -22.78
N PHE A 199 -2.77 8.26 -22.51
CA PHE A 199 -3.26 7.02 -21.93
C PHE A 199 -3.18 5.89 -22.92
N SER A 200 -2.59 4.78 -22.51
CA SER A 200 -2.59 3.57 -23.31
C SER A 200 -4.01 3.04 -23.52
N LYS A 201 -4.18 2.36 -24.66
CA LYS A 201 -5.42 1.64 -24.98
C LYS A 201 -5.79 0.59 -23.94
N GLU A 202 -4.82 0.10 -23.16
CA GLU A 202 -5.03 -1.01 -22.25
C GLU A 202 -5.52 -0.50 -20.90
N VAL A 203 -4.94 0.59 -20.40
CA VAL A 203 -5.45 1.28 -19.22
C VAL A 203 -6.89 1.70 -19.42
N CYS A 204 -7.22 2.29 -20.57
CA CYS A 204 -8.62 2.68 -20.84
C CYS A 204 -9.57 1.48 -20.89
N ARG A 205 -9.15 0.32 -21.42
CA ARG A 205 -9.97 -0.90 -21.39
C ARG A 205 -10.17 -1.40 -19.95
N SER A 206 -9.10 -1.46 -19.17
CA SER A 206 -9.17 -1.90 -17.78
C SER A 206 -10.06 -0.97 -16.95
N MET A 207 -9.96 0.35 -17.13
CA MET A 207 -10.83 1.32 -16.44
C MET A 207 -12.31 1.13 -16.78
N VAL A 208 -12.63 0.85 -18.04
CA VAL A 208 -14.02 0.54 -18.44
C VAL A 208 -14.46 -0.75 -17.75
N ALA A 209 -13.68 -1.83 -17.87
CA ALA A 209 -14.09 -3.12 -17.36
C ALA A 209 -14.21 -3.18 -15.82
N MET A 210 -13.42 -2.40 -15.08
CA MET A 210 -13.51 -2.27 -13.63
C MET A 210 -14.75 -1.52 -13.15
N MET A 211 -15.35 -0.69 -14.01
CA MET A 211 -16.51 0.14 -13.69
C MET A 211 -17.80 -0.37 -14.33
N ASP A 212 -17.68 -1.24 -15.33
CA ASP A 212 -18.77 -1.88 -16.07
C ASP A 212 -19.42 -2.97 -15.22
N THR A 213 -20.36 -2.55 -14.38
CA THR A 213 -21.11 -3.41 -13.47
C THR A 213 -22.15 -4.26 -14.19
N ASP A 214 -22.66 -3.78 -15.33
CA ASP A 214 -23.66 -4.47 -16.15
C ASP A 214 -23.06 -5.41 -17.21
N ARG A 215 -21.73 -5.45 -17.32
CA ARG A 215 -20.94 -6.25 -18.29
C ARG A 215 -21.31 -5.94 -19.75
N SER A 216 -21.68 -4.69 -20.04
CA SER A 216 -22.02 -4.25 -21.40
C SER A 216 -20.80 -4.07 -22.31
N GLY A 217 -19.59 -3.99 -21.75
CA GLY A 217 -18.35 -3.64 -22.46
C GLY A 217 -18.13 -2.14 -22.61
N LYS A 218 -19.01 -1.32 -22.03
CA LYS A 218 -19.02 0.15 -22.12
C LYS A 218 -19.53 0.73 -20.80
N LEU A 219 -19.44 2.05 -20.66
CA LEU A 219 -19.90 2.76 -19.48
C LEU A 219 -21.20 3.49 -19.77
N ASN A 220 -22.25 3.17 -19.01
CA ASN A 220 -23.42 4.03 -18.94
C ASN A 220 -23.09 5.32 -18.13
N PHE A 221 -24.03 6.27 -18.05
CA PHE A 221 -23.76 7.55 -17.38
C PHE A 221 -23.40 7.37 -15.88
N HIS A 222 -24.01 6.40 -15.19
CA HIS A 222 -23.72 6.14 -13.78
C HIS A 222 -22.26 5.72 -13.59
N GLU A 223 -21.85 4.70 -14.34
CA GLU A 223 -20.51 4.10 -14.24
C GLU A 223 -19.44 5.09 -14.67
N PHE A 224 -19.71 5.87 -15.72
CA PHE A 224 -18.83 6.95 -16.15
C PHE A 224 -18.70 8.04 -15.08
N TYR A 225 -19.80 8.44 -14.45
CA TYR A 225 -19.78 9.47 -13.42
C TYR A 225 -18.93 9.04 -12.22
N GLU A 226 -19.10 7.80 -11.74
CA GLU A 226 -18.29 7.26 -10.65
C GLU A 226 -16.80 7.18 -11.02
N LEU A 227 -16.49 6.74 -12.25
CA LEU A 227 -15.12 6.72 -12.76
C LEU A 227 -14.53 8.13 -12.79
N TRP A 228 -15.30 9.11 -13.27
CA TRP A 228 -14.88 10.50 -13.37
C TRP A 228 -14.54 11.11 -12.01
N GLU A 229 -15.40 10.90 -11.01
CA GLU A 229 -15.18 11.31 -9.62
C GLU A 229 -13.90 10.69 -9.05
N LYS A 230 -13.71 9.37 -9.23
CA LYS A 230 -12.50 8.65 -8.80
C LYS A 230 -11.24 9.23 -9.46
N ILE A 231 -11.25 9.42 -10.78
CA ILE A 231 -10.12 9.99 -11.52
C ILE A 231 -9.82 11.42 -11.05
N GLY A 232 -10.83 12.27 -10.87
CA GLY A 232 -10.66 13.63 -10.39
C GLY A 232 -10.01 13.68 -9.00
N LYS A 233 -10.51 12.87 -8.08
CA LYS A 233 -9.96 12.75 -6.72
C LYS A 233 -8.52 12.25 -6.74
N TRP A 234 -8.26 11.14 -7.42
CA TRP A 234 -6.94 10.49 -7.40
C TRP A 234 -5.89 11.25 -8.21
N ARG A 235 -6.29 11.99 -9.26
CA ARG A 235 -5.41 12.99 -9.90
C ARG A 235 -5.01 14.09 -8.92
N GLY A 236 -5.94 14.55 -8.08
CA GLY A 236 -5.65 15.49 -7.01
C GLY A 236 -4.63 14.93 -6.01
N VAL A 237 -4.85 13.69 -5.56
CA VAL A 237 -3.92 12.96 -4.67
C VAL A 237 -2.53 12.81 -5.28
N PHE A 238 -2.44 12.47 -6.57
CA PHE A 238 -1.15 12.36 -7.26
C PHE A 238 -0.37 13.67 -7.17
N ARG A 239 -1.03 14.80 -7.50
CA ARG A 239 -0.41 16.12 -7.49
C ARG A 239 0.02 16.59 -6.10
N THR A 240 -0.70 16.22 -5.04
CA THR A 240 -0.31 16.59 -3.67
C THR A 240 0.84 15.75 -3.13
N ASN A 241 1.05 14.55 -3.67
CA ASN A 241 2.12 13.64 -3.24
C ASN A 241 3.37 13.74 -4.11
N ASP A 242 3.28 14.21 -5.36
CA ASP A 242 4.43 14.58 -6.20
C ASP A 242 5.03 15.94 -5.76
N LEU A 243 5.51 15.99 -4.51
CA LEU A 243 6.07 17.20 -3.89
C LEU A 243 7.29 17.74 -4.65
N ASN A 244 7.99 16.85 -5.36
CA ASN A 244 9.22 17.15 -6.08
C ASN A 244 8.97 17.50 -7.57
N LEU A 245 7.70 17.52 -8.02
CA LEU A 245 7.32 17.78 -9.41
C LEU A 245 8.04 16.86 -10.41
N THR A 246 8.26 15.63 -9.99
CA THR A 246 8.91 14.58 -10.79
C THR A 246 7.99 13.97 -11.82
N ASN A 247 6.68 14.24 -11.73
CA ASN A 247 5.61 13.53 -12.44
C ASN A 247 5.58 12.02 -12.12
N THR A 248 6.11 11.61 -10.96
CA THR A 248 6.12 10.22 -10.53
C THR A 248 5.84 10.10 -9.03
N ILE A 249 5.36 8.94 -8.59
CA ILE A 249 5.22 8.57 -7.18
C ILE A 249 6.17 7.43 -6.89
N SER A 250 7.09 7.63 -5.94
CA SER A 250 8.00 6.58 -5.50
C SER A 250 7.31 5.56 -4.58
N GLY A 251 7.90 4.37 -4.42
CA GLY A 251 7.36 3.33 -3.53
C GLY A 251 7.03 3.80 -2.09
N PRO A 252 7.89 4.58 -1.40
CA PRO A 252 7.57 5.13 -0.09
C PRO A 252 6.41 6.13 -0.07
N GLU A 253 6.18 6.87 -1.16
CA GLU A 253 5.09 7.83 -1.31
C GLU A 253 3.78 7.14 -1.70
N LEU A 254 3.86 6.02 -2.41
CA LEU A 254 2.69 5.27 -2.89
C LEU A 254 1.74 4.87 -1.76
N ARG A 255 2.27 4.46 -0.59
CA ARG A 255 1.42 4.14 0.56
C ARG A 255 0.60 5.34 1.04
N GLU A 256 1.23 6.50 1.16
CA GLU A 256 0.54 7.72 1.61
C GLU A 256 -0.47 8.19 0.55
N ALA A 257 -0.12 8.08 -0.73
CA ALA A 257 -1.02 8.36 -1.83
C ALA A 257 -2.25 7.43 -1.82
N LEU A 258 -2.06 6.12 -1.64
CA LEU A 258 -3.17 5.16 -1.53
C LEU A 258 -4.04 5.47 -0.31
N LYS A 259 -3.44 5.82 0.82
CA LYS A 259 -4.17 6.22 2.03
C LYS A 259 -5.02 7.49 1.80
N ALA A 260 -4.46 8.50 1.14
CA ALA A 260 -5.19 9.71 0.73
C ALA A 260 -6.28 9.42 -0.34
N ALA A 261 -6.09 8.37 -1.13
CA ALA A 261 -7.10 7.83 -2.03
C ALA A 261 -8.22 7.05 -1.32
N ASN A 262 -8.13 6.86 0.01
CA ASN A 262 -8.97 6.03 0.87
C ASN A 262 -8.79 4.52 0.66
N ILE A 263 -7.57 4.08 0.34
CA ILE A 263 -7.23 2.67 0.15
C ILE A 263 -6.12 2.29 1.14
N LYS A 264 -6.40 1.35 2.05
CA LYS A 264 -5.40 0.78 2.96
C LYS A 264 -4.76 -0.45 2.32
N VAL A 265 -3.43 -0.55 2.43
CA VAL A 265 -2.66 -1.70 1.93
C VAL A 265 -1.54 -2.08 2.88
N ASN A 266 -1.32 -3.39 3.02
CA ASN A 266 -0.10 -3.92 3.64
C ASN A 266 1.10 -3.88 2.66
N ASN A 267 2.31 -4.06 3.18
CA ASN A 267 3.57 -4.09 2.46
C ASN A 267 3.57 -5.16 1.36
N ARG A 268 2.93 -6.32 1.59
CA ARG A 268 2.89 -7.39 0.60
C ARG A 268 2.20 -6.91 -0.68
N ILE A 269 1.06 -6.24 -0.52
CA ILE A 269 0.29 -5.70 -1.65
C ILE A 269 1.01 -4.49 -2.24
N LEU A 270 1.49 -3.56 -1.41
CA LEU A 270 2.26 -2.40 -1.88
C LEU A 270 3.44 -2.80 -2.77
N ASN A 271 4.21 -3.81 -2.35
CA ASN A 271 5.32 -4.33 -3.14
C ASN A 271 4.88 -4.92 -4.48
N MET A 272 3.75 -5.63 -4.51
CA MET A 272 3.20 -6.17 -5.76
C MET A 272 2.73 -5.05 -6.70
N LEU A 273 2.17 -3.96 -6.16
CA LEU A 273 1.78 -2.81 -6.96
C LEU A 273 3.00 -2.13 -7.58
N ILE A 274 4.06 -1.90 -6.80
CA ILE A 274 5.33 -1.35 -7.30
C ILE A 274 5.93 -2.24 -8.39
N LEU A 275 5.93 -3.56 -8.20
CA LEU A 275 6.44 -4.50 -9.20
C LEU A 275 5.60 -4.54 -10.49
N ARG A 276 4.30 -4.27 -10.39
CA ARG A 276 3.37 -4.38 -11.52
C ARG A 276 3.25 -3.09 -12.34
N TYR A 277 3.25 -1.96 -11.64
CA TYR A 277 2.93 -0.63 -12.17
C TYR A 277 4.11 0.35 -12.10
N GLY A 278 5.15 0.04 -11.33
CA GLY A 278 6.36 0.87 -11.28
C GLY A 278 7.23 0.67 -12.52
N ASN A 279 7.91 1.75 -12.90
CA ASN A 279 8.97 1.73 -13.91
C ASN A 279 10.24 1.01 -13.39
N GLU A 280 11.35 1.07 -14.12
CA GLU A 280 12.62 0.43 -13.73
C GLU A 280 13.16 0.90 -12.36
N ASN A 281 12.78 2.10 -11.92
CA ASN A 281 13.13 2.66 -10.61
C ASN A 281 12.12 2.32 -9.50
N GLY A 282 11.01 1.65 -9.83
CA GLY A 282 9.91 1.39 -8.91
C GLY A 282 9.05 2.64 -8.64
N GLU A 283 9.02 3.58 -9.58
CA GLU A 283 8.23 4.81 -9.52
C GLU A 283 7.04 4.70 -10.47
N LEU A 284 5.88 5.23 -10.08
CA LEU A 284 4.64 5.17 -10.85
C LEU A 284 4.35 6.52 -11.51
N GLU A 285 4.12 6.51 -12.81
CA GLU A 285 3.58 7.67 -13.53
C GLU A 285 2.08 7.85 -13.25
N MET A 286 1.49 8.97 -13.68
CA MET A 286 0.08 9.26 -13.42
C MET A 286 -0.87 8.22 -14.03
N GLU A 287 -0.58 7.76 -15.26
CA GLU A 287 -1.36 6.70 -15.90
C GLU A 287 -1.35 5.42 -15.04
N ASP A 288 -0.16 4.99 -14.63
CA ASP A 288 0.04 3.78 -13.82
C ASP A 288 -0.58 3.89 -12.42
N PHE A 289 -0.47 5.05 -11.78
CA PHE A 289 -1.07 5.30 -10.49
C PHE A 289 -2.60 5.25 -10.55
N LEU A 290 -3.21 5.89 -11.56
CA LEU A 290 -4.66 5.86 -11.74
C LEU A 290 -5.15 4.44 -12.05
N HIS A 291 -4.48 3.73 -12.96
CA HIS A 291 -4.80 2.34 -13.26
C HIS A 291 -4.70 1.45 -12.01
N CYS A 292 -3.61 1.59 -11.25
CA CYS A 292 -3.39 0.90 -9.99
C CYS A 292 -4.54 1.13 -9.00
N CYS A 293 -4.95 2.39 -8.80
CA CYS A 293 -6.01 2.73 -7.84
C CYS A 293 -7.37 2.18 -8.26
N ILE A 294 -7.74 2.29 -9.55
CA ILE A 294 -9.03 1.77 -10.05
C ILE A 294 -9.06 0.25 -9.89
N LYS A 295 -7.99 -0.45 -10.31
CA LYS A 295 -7.91 -1.92 -10.21
C LYS A 295 -7.99 -2.38 -8.77
N LEU A 296 -7.20 -1.77 -7.90
CA LEU A 296 -7.15 -2.14 -6.51
C LEU A 296 -8.50 -1.91 -5.82
N ALA A 297 -9.14 -0.76 -6.04
CA ALA A 297 -10.45 -0.46 -5.47
C ALA A 297 -11.52 -1.44 -5.95
N ALA A 298 -11.56 -1.75 -7.26
CA ALA A 298 -12.50 -2.72 -7.82
C ALA A 298 -12.29 -4.13 -7.22
N MET A 299 -11.05 -4.59 -7.12
CA MET A 299 -10.73 -5.90 -6.55
C MET A 299 -11.06 -5.99 -5.05
N ILE A 300 -10.86 -4.91 -4.29
CA ILE A 300 -11.29 -4.85 -2.88
C ILE A 300 -12.81 -4.97 -2.79
N GLN A 301 -13.55 -4.21 -3.62
CA GLN A 301 -15.01 -4.24 -3.64
C GLN A 301 -15.56 -5.62 -4.03
N LEU A 302 -14.96 -6.28 -5.04
CA LEU A 302 -15.33 -7.64 -5.45
C LEU A 302 -15.08 -8.69 -4.35
N TYR A 303 -14.02 -8.51 -3.55
CA TYR A 303 -13.74 -9.37 -2.42
C TYR A 303 -14.73 -9.13 -1.26
N GLU A 304 -15.03 -7.87 -0.95
CA GLU A 304 -15.93 -7.47 0.13
C GLU A 304 -17.41 -7.81 -0.16
N SER A 305 -17.84 -7.76 -1.41
CA SER A 305 -19.20 -8.17 -1.83
C SER A 305 -19.45 -9.67 -1.62
N GLY A 306 -18.39 -10.45 -1.41
CA GLY A 306 -18.46 -11.89 -1.22
C GLY A 306 -18.68 -12.68 -2.52
N SER A 307 -18.73 -12.01 -3.68
CA SER A 307 -18.77 -12.67 -5.00
C SER A 307 -17.61 -13.67 -5.11
N TYR A 308 -16.40 -13.21 -4.80
CA TYR A 308 -15.17 -14.00 -4.91
C TYR A 308 -15.18 -15.33 -4.14
N ARG A 309 -15.90 -15.41 -3.01
CA ARG A 309 -15.84 -16.58 -2.10
C ARG A 309 -16.78 -17.73 -2.50
N LYS A 310 -17.62 -17.54 -3.53
CA LYS A 310 -18.61 -18.53 -3.98
C LYS A 310 -18.47 -18.91 -5.46
N GLU A 311 -17.46 -18.38 -6.14
CA GLU A 311 -17.30 -18.53 -7.57
C GLU A 311 -16.84 -19.93 -7.97
N LYS A 312 -17.47 -20.46 -9.03
CA LYS A 312 -16.89 -21.59 -9.77
C LYS A 312 -15.65 -21.09 -10.51
N ALA A 313 -14.82 -22.04 -10.97
CA ALA A 313 -13.56 -21.68 -11.63
C ALA A 313 -13.76 -20.80 -12.88
N ASP A 314 -14.85 -20.98 -13.62
CA ASP A 314 -15.23 -20.16 -14.76
C ASP A 314 -15.62 -18.74 -14.35
N ASP A 315 -16.45 -18.57 -13.32
CA ASP A 315 -16.82 -17.24 -12.80
C ASP A 315 -15.57 -16.46 -12.34
N TRP A 316 -14.70 -17.12 -11.57
CA TRP A 316 -13.44 -16.54 -11.09
C TRP A 316 -12.50 -16.11 -12.23
N ILE A 317 -12.38 -16.93 -13.29
CA ILE A 317 -11.59 -16.58 -14.47
C ILE A 317 -12.21 -15.38 -15.19
N ILE A 318 -13.53 -15.37 -15.38
CA ILE A 318 -14.23 -14.27 -16.04
C ILE A 318 -13.98 -12.96 -15.29
N ASP A 319 -14.20 -12.95 -13.97
CA ASP A 319 -14.02 -11.74 -13.17
C ASP A 319 -12.56 -11.26 -13.17
N THR A 320 -11.60 -12.18 -13.07
CA THR A 320 -10.16 -11.82 -13.07
C THR A 320 -9.67 -11.34 -14.44
N VAL A 321 -10.15 -11.93 -15.54
CA VAL A 321 -9.72 -11.59 -16.90
C VAL A 321 -10.41 -10.33 -17.41
N TYR A 322 -11.67 -10.11 -17.01
CA TYR A 322 -12.40 -8.91 -17.38
C TYR A 322 -11.89 -7.68 -16.62
N SER A 323 -11.56 -7.84 -15.33
CA SER A 323 -11.02 -6.76 -14.48
C SER A 323 -9.64 -6.24 -14.89
#